data_AF-A0A416JVM8-F1
#
_entry.id   AF-A0A416JVM8-F1
#
_cell.length_a   1.000
_cell.length_b   1.000
_cell.length_c   1.000
_cell.angle_alpha   90.00
_cell.angle_beta   90.00
_cell.angle_gamma   90.00
#
_symmetry.space_group_name_H-M   'P 1'
#
loop_
_entity.id
_entity.type
_entity.pdbx_description
1 polymer ?
#
loop_
_entity_poly.entity_id
_entity_poly.type
_entity_poly.pdbx_seq_one_letter_code
_entity_poly.pdbx_strand_id
1 'polypeptide(L)'
;MNENEFATGSVPVMVAARIYGKDASWVRAGIISGWLPIGKATRNGQLVTKIEDMNSKYGRINFYISPKRLYEETGYVWKGEKR
;
A
#
# COMPACT_ATOMS: atom_id res chain seq x y z
N MET A 1 -9.51 17.18 -15.36
CA MET A 1 -9.21 16.18 -14.31
C MET A 1 -9.38 14.83 -14.97
N ASN A 2 -8.40 13.91 -14.91
CA ASN A 2 -8.61 12.58 -15.47
C ASN A 2 -9.75 11.91 -14.69
N GLU A 3 -10.89 11.68 -15.35
CA GLU A 3 -12.01 10.85 -14.89
C GLU A 3 -11.62 9.37 -14.93
N ASN A 4 -10.46 9.02 -14.37
CA ASN A 4 -10.16 7.63 -14.13
C ASN A 4 -11.06 7.18 -12.98
N GLU A 5 -12.08 6.38 -13.29
CA GLU A 5 -12.85 5.65 -12.29
C GLU A 5 -11.92 4.68 -11.57
N PHE A 6 -11.36 5.12 -10.44
CA PHE A 6 -10.57 4.28 -9.57
C PHE A 6 -11.50 3.27 -8.89
N ALA A 7 -11.12 1.99 -8.92
CA ALA A 7 -11.87 0.98 -8.21
C ALA A 7 -11.91 1.28 -6.70
N THR A 8 -13.04 0.94 -6.09
CA THR A 8 -13.22 1.08 -4.66
C THR A 8 -12.39 0.03 -3.91
N GLY A 9 -11.87 0.40 -2.74
CA GLY A 9 -11.10 -0.49 -1.87
C GLY A 9 -9.60 -0.20 -1.82
N SER A 10 -8.85 -1.17 -1.32
CA SER A 10 -7.40 -1.11 -1.16
C SER A 10 -6.72 -1.92 -2.24
N VAL A 11 -5.69 -1.36 -2.88
CA VAL A 11 -4.82 -2.15 -3.75
C VAL A 11 -4.08 -3.19 -2.90
N PRO A 12 -4.03 -4.48 -3.30
CA PRO A 12 -3.23 -5.47 -2.59
C PRO A 12 -1.75 -5.13 -2.67
N VAL A 13 -1.01 -5.37 -1.57
CA VAL A 13 0.45 -5.13 -1.51
C VAL A 13 1.18 -5.87 -2.64
N MET A 14 0.75 -7.08 -2.98
CA MET A 14 1.32 -7.87 -4.07
C MET A 14 1.15 -7.20 -5.44
N VAL A 15 0.03 -6.51 -5.67
CA VAL A 15 -0.21 -5.78 -6.92
C VAL A 15 0.71 -4.57 -6.99
N ALA A 16 0.79 -3.78 -5.92
CA ALA A 16 1.74 -2.66 -5.84
C ALA A 16 3.19 -3.12 -6.06
N ALA A 17 3.60 -4.21 -5.42
CA ALA A 17 4.95 -4.78 -5.57
C ALA A 17 5.29 -5.14 -7.03
N ARG A 18 4.33 -5.76 -7.74
CA ARG A 18 4.48 -6.07 -9.18
C ARG A 18 4.62 -4.82 -10.03
N ILE A 19 3.84 -3.76 -9.76
CA ILE A 19 3.89 -2.49 -10.49
C ILE A 19 5.26 -1.82 -10.31
N TYR A 20 5.81 -1.84 -9.10
CA TYR A 20 7.14 -1.29 -8.82
C TYR A 20 8.31 -2.19 -9.27
N GLY A 21 8.05 -3.44 -9.69
CA GLY A 21 9.12 -4.41 -9.94
C GLY A 21 9.95 -4.72 -8.69
N LYS A 22 9.30 -4.75 -7.52
CA LYS A 22 9.94 -4.95 -6.21
C LYS A 22 9.21 -6.05 -5.43
N ASP A 23 9.79 -6.42 -4.29
CA ASP A 23 9.17 -7.32 -3.32
C ASP A 23 8.11 -6.66 -2.46
N ALA A 24 7.16 -7.46 -1.97
CA ALA A 24 6.12 -7.00 -1.04
C ALA A 24 6.71 -6.38 0.23
N SER A 25 7.84 -6.89 0.72
CA SER A 25 8.55 -6.33 1.87
C SER A 25 9.05 -4.90 1.62
N TRP A 26 9.51 -4.60 0.40
CA TRP A 26 9.95 -3.26 0.00
C TRP A 26 8.79 -2.26 0.05
N VAL A 27 7.61 -2.66 -0.46
CA VAL A 27 6.39 -1.83 -0.41
C VAL A 27 5.95 -1.58 1.04
N ARG A 28 5.92 -2.64 1.87
CA ARG A 28 5.56 -2.51 3.29
C ARG A 28 6.50 -1.59 4.05
N ALA A 29 7.81 -1.78 3.85
CA ALA A 29 8.84 -0.96 4.48
C ALA A 29 8.72 0.50 4.03
N GLY A 30 8.44 0.76 2.75
CA GLY A 30 8.27 2.12 2.23
C GLY A 30 7.04 2.84 2.79
N ILE A 31 5.91 2.14 2.91
CA ILE A 31 4.70 2.69 3.52
C ILE A 31 4.94 3.02 5.00
N ILE A 32 5.58 2.11 5.74
CA ILE A 32 5.86 2.32 7.17
C ILE A 32 6.89 3.43 7.39
N SER A 33 7.97 3.44 6.60
CA SER A 33 9.04 4.43 6.72
C SER A 33 8.68 5.80 6.14
N GLY A 34 7.55 5.91 5.44
CA GLY A 34 7.02 7.16 4.90
C GLY A 34 7.62 7.64 3.57
N TRP A 35 8.65 6.99 3.04
CA TRP A 35 9.23 7.36 1.73
C TRP A 35 8.43 6.84 0.53
N LEU A 36 7.51 5.89 0.73
CA LEU A 36 6.55 5.43 -0.28
C LEU A 36 5.11 5.83 0.13
N PRO A 37 4.68 7.07 -0.12
CA PRO A 37 3.46 7.66 0.45
C PRO A 37 2.15 7.19 -0.20
N ILE A 38 2.13 6.00 -0.82
CA ILE A 38 0.97 5.43 -1.53
C ILE A 38 -0.12 4.89 -0.60
N GLY A 39 0.18 4.71 0.69
CA GLY A 39 -0.68 3.98 1.61
C GLY A 39 -0.45 4.29 3.09
N LYS A 40 -1.12 3.52 3.95
CA LYS A 40 -0.98 3.58 5.41
C LYS A 40 -0.88 2.16 5.97
N ALA A 41 -0.09 2.00 7.01
CA ALA A 41 0.00 0.77 7.79
C ALA A 41 -0.70 0.97 9.14
N THR A 42 -1.54 0.04 9.56
CA THR A 42 -2.21 0.07 10.86
C THR A 42 -2.12 -1.26 11.59
N ARG A 43 -2.01 -1.20 12.91
CA ARG A 43 -2.07 -2.35 13.82
C ARG A 43 -3.02 -2.00 14.95
N ASN A 44 -4.05 -2.81 15.16
CA ASN A 44 -5.10 -2.55 16.17
C ASN A 44 -5.68 -1.13 16.10
N GLY A 45 -5.87 -0.61 14.88
CA GLY A 45 -6.39 0.76 14.64
C GLY A 45 -5.36 1.89 14.79
N GLN A 46 -4.15 1.61 15.27
CA GLN A 46 -3.07 2.60 15.40
C GLN A 46 -2.15 2.60 14.19
N LEU A 47 -1.65 3.78 13.80
CA LEU A 47 -0.71 3.90 12.68
C LEU A 47 0.65 3.29 13.04
N VAL A 48 1.22 2.57 12.09
CA VAL A 48 2.58 2.03 12.18
C VAL A 48 3.48 2.86 11.26
N THR A 49 4.39 3.62 11.85
CA THR A 49 5.29 4.55 11.14
C THR A 49 6.77 4.31 11.39
N LYS A 50 7.12 3.30 12.18
CA LYS A 50 8.50 2.93 12.49
C LYS A 50 8.77 1.50 12.04
N ILE A 51 9.92 1.26 11.43
CA ILE A 51 10.34 -0.09 11.01
C ILE A 51 10.44 -1.02 12.21
N GLU A 52 10.82 -0.49 13.38
CA GLU A 52 10.90 -1.24 14.65
C GLU A 52 9.57 -1.91 15.03
N ASP A 53 8.45 -1.29 14.64
CA ASP A 53 7.10 -1.81 14.85
C ASP A 53 6.71 -2.92 13.86
N MET A 54 7.53 -3.27 12.87
CA MET A 54 7.27 -4.38 11.94
C MET A 54 7.42 -5.77 12.58
N ASN A 55 7.91 -5.84 13.81
CA ASN A 55 8.12 -7.10 14.50
C ASN A 55 6.81 -7.89 14.62
N SER A 56 6.79 -9.10 14.03
CA SER A 56 5.60 -9.95 13.93
C SER A 56 5.07 -10.42 15.29
N LYS A 57 5.87 -10.31 16.36
CA LYS A 57 5.44 -10.63 17.74
C LYS A 57 4.28 -9.77 18.23
N TYR A 58 4.10 -8.58 17.66
CA TYR A 58 3.04 -7.65 18.05
C TYR A 58 1.72 -7.87 17.29
N GLY A 59 1.65 -8.86 16.40
CA GLY A 59 0.47 -9.18 15.62
C GLY A 59 0.52 -8.68 14.17
N ARG A 60 -0.58 -8.89 13.44
CA ARG A 60 -0.68 -8.58 12.00
C ARG A 60 -0.82 -7.08 11.76
N ILE A 61 -0.03 -6.57 10.81
CA ILE A 61 -0.17 -5.21 10.29
C ILE A 61 -1.09 -5.26 9.07
N ASN A 62 -2.09 -4.37 9.07
CA ASN A 62 -2.96 -4.14 7.94
C ASN A 62 -2.37 -3.01 7.08
N PHE A 63 -2.46 -3.17 5.77
CA PHE A 63 -2.01 -2.17 4.81
C PHE A 63 -3.19 -1.71 3.98
N TYR A 64 -3.36 -0.39 3.91
CA TYR A 64 -4.25 0.25 2.98
C TYR A 64 -3.41 0.97 1.93
N ILE A 65 -3.60 0.63 0.65
CA ILE A 65 -2.94 1.31 -0.48
C ILE A 65 -4.02 2.01 -1.29
N SER A 66 -3.86 3.32 -1.47
CA SER A 66 -4.81 4.12 -2.23
C SER A 66 -4.59 3.90 -3.73
N PRO A 67 -5.63 3.47 -4.49
CA PRO A 67 -5.54 3.32 -5.94
C PRO A 67 -5.15 4.63 -6.63
N LYS A 68 -5.67 5.75 -6.13
CA LYS A 68 -5.36 7.09 -6.64
C LYS A 68 -3.89 7.45 -6.44
N ARG A 69 -3.35 7.28 -5.23
CA ARG A 69 -1.94 7.62 -4.96
C ARG A 69 -0.98 6.72 -5.71
N LEU A 70 -1.30 5.44 -5.84
CA LEU A 70 -0.51 4.51 -6.64
C LEU A 70 -0.48 4.96 -8.12
N TYR A 71 -1.61 5.39 -8.66
CA TYR A 71 -1.68 5.96 -10.00
C TYR A 71 -0.87 7.25 -10.14
N GLU A 72 -0.96 8.16 -9.17
CA GLU A 72 -0.20 9.42 -9.19
C GLU A 72 1.32 9.19 -9.26
N GLU A 73 1.81 8.12 -8.62
CA GLU A 73 3.24 7.81 -8.58
C GLU A 73 3.72 6.94 -9.75
N THR A 74 2.87 6.07 -10.29
CA THR A 74 3.28 5.04 -11.28
C THR A 74 2.59 5.16 -12.64
N GLY A 75 1.51 5.94 -12.73
CA GLY A 75 0.59 5.96 -13.89
C GLY A 75 -0.30 4.71 -14.00
N TYR A 76 -0.21 3.75 -13.08
CA TYR A 76 -0.98 2.50 -13.16
C TYR A 76 -2.41 2.67 -12.64
N VAL A 77 -3.41 2.35 -13.47
CA VAL A 77 -4.83 2.35 -13.08
C VAL A 77 -5.24 0.98 -12.56
N TRP A 78 -5.47 0.86 -11.25
CA TRP A 78 -6.02 -0.35 -10.66
C TRP A 78 -7.55 -0.37 -10.77
N LYS A 79 -8.09 -1.40 -11.43
CA LYS A 79 -9.53 -1.59 -11.71
C LYS A 79 -10.22 -2.57 -10.75
N GLY A 80 -9.61 -2.84 -9.60
CA GLY A 80 -10.16 -3.75 -8.59
C GLY A 80 -9.56 -5.16 -8.68
N GLU A 81 -9.89 -5.99 -7.68
CA GLU A 81 -9.49 -7.40 -7.67
C GLU A 81 -10.52 -8.20 -8.47
N LYS A 82 -10.06 -8.98 -9.47
CA LYS A 82 -10.92 -9.95 -10.15
C LYS A 82 -11.22 -11.07 -9.15
N ARG A 83 -12.48 -11.17 -8.72
CA ARG A 83 -13.01 -12.34 -7.99
C ARG A 83 -13.09 -13.55 -8.91
#